data_AF-A0A7W1QRJ7-F1
#
_entry.id   AF-A0A7W1QRJ7-F1
#
_cell.length_a   1.000
_cell.length_b   1.000
_cell.length_c   1.000
_cell.angle_alpha   90.00
_cell.angle_beta   90.00
_cell.angle_gamma   90.00
#
_symmetry.space_group_name_H-M   'P 1'
#
loop_
_entity.id
_entity.type
_entity.pdbx_description
1 polymer ?
#
loop_
_entity_poly.entity_id
_entity_poly.type
_entity_poly.pdbx_seq_one_letter_code
_entity_poly.pdbx_strand_id
1 'polypeptide(L)'
;MKHDRDILAIKGDAFVATLIAFLTVLAAPLMAQRDRDRVNTNNDSMGLLTPAERLEARRARQGTLPLDQEMQLRGVQTNNGKEASNNLSHRAIVAQVEQDFDRIQVVNDEIKRAATANAGFNYKNLTEMTAEIRKRAKRLKGVLNLPPPDESEANQKKLDQITHEEMKAALLVLHDRIMSFVNNPLFQTPNWMDIKLGAKASRDLETVIELSGTIRKNAERLNKPTP
;
A
#
# COMPACT_ATOMS: atom_id res chain seq x y z
N MET A 1 7.26 -13.32 50.00
CA MET A 1 6.36 -13.14 48.85
C MET A 1 6.88 -12.00 47.99
N LYS A 2 7.76 -12.31 47.04
CA LYS A 2 8.13 -11.44 45.92
C LYS A 2 7.34 -11.98 44.73
N HIS A 3 6.55 -11.13 44.08
CA HIS A 3 5.85 -11.50 42.86
C HIS A 3 6.64 -11.00 41.65
N ASP A 4 7.12 -11.98 40.89
CA ASP A 4 7.48 -11.88 39.49
C ASP A 4 6.35 -11.24 38.69
N ARG A 5 6.70 -10.26 37.87
CA ARG A 5 5.97 -9.92 36.66
C ARG A 5 6.98 -9.74 35.54
N ASP A 6 7.37 -10.86 34.98
CA ASP A 6 7.81 -10.96 33.59
C ASP A 6 6.68 -10.48 32.68
N ILE A 7 6.79 -9.26 32.17
CA ILE A 7 6.00 -8.84 31.02
C ILE A 7 6.87 -9.13 29.79
N LEU A 8 6.45 -10.17 29.07
CA LEU A 8 7.00 -10.61 27.80
C LEU A 8 7.24 -9.41 26.87
N ALA A 9 8.52 -9.21 26.54
CA ALA A 9 8.94 -8.57 25.33
C ALA A 9 8.35 -9.36 24.15
N ILE A 10 7.26 -8.83 23.58
CA ILE A 10 6.73 -9.29 22.30
C ILE A 10 7.79 -8.90 21.26
N LYS A 11 8.48 -9.92 20.74
CA LYS A 11 9.36 -9.83 19.59
C LYS A 11 8.56 -9.21 18.44
N GLY A 12 8.86 -7.95 18.12
CA GLY A 12 8.45 -7.32 16.88
C GLY A 12 9.25 -7.97 15.77
N ASP A 13 8.64 -8.96 15.11
CA ASP A 13 9.20 -9.52 13.89
C ASP A 13 9.43 -8.39 12.89
N ALA A 14 10.66 -8.35 12.41
CA ALA A 14 11.21 -7.31 11.59
C ALA A 14 10.49 -7.27 10.23
N PHE A 15 9.42 -6.48 10.13
CA PHE A 15 8.81 -6.11 8.87
C PHE A 15 9.65 -4.97 8.24
N VAL A 16 10.86 -5.31 7.81
CA VAL A 16 11.81 -4.35 7.24
C VAL A 16 11.35 -3.96 5.84
N ALA A 17 10.74 -2.78 5.81
CA ALA A 17 10.83 -1.75 4.79
C ALA A 17 11.59 -2.15 3.52
N THR A 18 10.83 -2.37 2.45
CA THR A 18 11.29 -2.01 1.11
C THR A 18 10.20 -1.17 0.48
N LEU A 19 10.10 0.09 0.94
CA LEU A 19 9.31 1.11 0.26
C LEU A 19 10.23 1.72 -0.79
N ILE A 20 10.09 1.27 -2.04
CA ILE A 20 10.83 1.83 -3.16
C ILE A 20 10.15 3.17 -3.51
N ALA A 21 10.84 4.27 -3.23
CA ALA A 21 10.41 5.59 -3.65
C ALA A 21 10.66 5.79 -5.15
N PHE A 22 9.60 6.05 -5.92
CA PHE A 22 9.69 6.67 -7.24
C PHE A 22 8.55 7.66 -7.44
N LEU A 23 8.80 8.94 -7.15
CA LEU A 23 8.07 10.03 -7.80
C LEU A 23 8.89 10.48 -9.01
N THR A 24 8.57 9.92 -10.18
CA THR A 24 8.94 10.52 -11.46
C THR A 24 7.65 10.89 -12.20
N VAL A 25 7.46 12.18 -12.41
CA VAL A 25 6.40 12.75 -13.25
C VAL A 25 7.06 13.25 -14.52
N LEU A 26 6.82 12.58 -15.67
CA LEU A 26 6.34 13.14 -16.95
C LEU A 26 6.65 12.26 -18.19
N ALA A 27 5.61 12.16 -19.03
CA ALA A 27 5.57 11.85 -20.47
C ALA A 27 5.69 10.37 -20.92
N ALA A 28 4.54 9.79 -21.27
CA ALA A 28 4.46 8.66 -22.20
C ALA A 28 4.65 9.13 -23.66
N PRO A 29 5.13 8.24 -24.52
CA PRO A 29 4.36 7.98 -25.73
C PRO A 29 4.02 6.49 -25.88
N LEU A 30 2.75 6.28 -26.22
CA LEU A 30 2.25 5.14 -27.00
C LEU A 30 3.13 4.89 -28.24
N MET A 31 3.23 3.62 -28.64
CA MET A 31 3.51 3.02 -29.97
C MET A 31 4.14 1.63 -29.68
N ALA A 32 3.91 0.53 -30.37
CA ALA A 32 2.91 0.07 -31.32
C ALA A 32 3.10 -1.45 -31.41
N GLN A 33 2.08 -2.12 -31.94
CA GLN A 33 1.88 -3.55 -32.11
C GLN A 33 2.55 -4.10 -33.39
N ARG A 34 2.66 -5.45 -33.50
CA ARG A 34 3.03 -6.31 -34.66
C ARG A 34 4.53 -6.50 -34.94
N ASP A 35 5.04 -7.64 -35.41
CA ASP A 35 4.50 -8.86 -36.06
C ASP A 35 5.40 -10.06 -35.67
N ARG A 36 4.86 -11.22 -35.26
CA ARG A 36 4.79 -12.49 -36.03
C ARG A 36 5.79 -12.66 -37.18
N ASP A 37 6.64 -13.69 -37.07
CA ASP A 37 6.84 -14.77 -38.06
C ASP A 37 7.59 -15.92 -37.35
N ARG A 38 7.12 -17.17 -37.19
CA ARG A 38 6.63 -18.26 -38.07
C ARG A 38 7.74 -19.00 -38.86
N VAL A 39 7.91 -20.28 -38.47
CA VAL A 39 8.30 -21.50 -39.23
C VAL A 39 9.76 -21.71 -39.63
N ASN A 40 10.38 -22.80 -39.13
CA ASN A 40 10.87 -23.93 -39.96
C ASN A 40 11.25 -25.15 -39.10
N THR A 41 10.42 -26.19 -39.05
CA THR A 41 10.54 -27.51 -39.72
C THR A 41 11.90 -28.21 -39.58
N ASN A 42 11.87 -29.40 -38.99
CA ASN A 42 12.49 -30.64 -39.48
C ASN A 42 12.30 -31.74 -38.41
N ASN A 43 11.30 -32.59 -38.61
CA ASN A 43 11.20 -33.88 -37.91
C ASN A 43 10.46 -34.86 -38.84
N ASP A 44 11.19 -35.35 -39.85
CA ASP A 44 10.85 -36.55 -40.60
C ASP A 44 11.89 -37.61 -40.26
N SER A 45 11.49 -38.61 -39.48
CA SER A 45 12.07 -39.96 -39.45
C SER A 45 11.40 -40.79 -38.35
N MET A 46 10.38 -41.58 -38.69
CA MET A 46 10.21 -42.97 -38.23
C MET A 46 8.84 -43.51 -38.69
N GLY A 47 8.81 -43.96 -39.93
CA GLY A 47 7.89 -45.01 -40.35
C GLY A 47 8.57 -46.38 -40.17
N LEU A 48 7.77 -47.35 -39.69
CA LEU A 48 8.03 -48.79 -39.51
C LEU A 48 8.32 -49.27 -38.08
N LEU A 49 7.25 -49.37 -37.29
CA LEU A 49 7.11 -50.35 -36.22
C LEU A 49 5.77 -51.06 -36.36
N THR A 50 5.78 -52.39 -36.23
CA THR A 50 4.59 -53.26 -36.31
C THR A 50 3.64 -53.01 -35.13
N PRO A 51 2.34 -53.35 -35.24
CA PRO A 51 1.39 -53.16 -34.15
C PRO A 51 1.79 -53.88 -32.84
N ALA A 52 2.51 -55.01 -32.92
CA ALA A 52 3.00 -55.75 -31.77
C ALA A 52 4.15 -55.02 -31.05
N GLU A 53 5.10 -54.47 -31.80
CA GLU A 53 6.22 -53.70 -31.24
C GLU A 53 5.76 -52.38 -30.59
N ARG A 54 4.67 -51.77 -31.11
CA ARG A 54 4.05 -50.59 -30.47
C ARG A 54 3.43 -50.91 -29.11
N LEU A 55 2.96 -52.14 -28.91
CA LEU A 55 2.34 -52.55 -27.65
C LEU A 55 3.40 -52.88 -26.59
N GLU A 56 4.54 -53.46 -26.99
CA GLU A 56 5.68 -53.68 -26.10
C GLU A 56 6.40 -52.39 -25.74
N ALA A 57 6.60 -51.47 -26.70
CA ALA A 57 7.14 -50.14 -26.41
C ALA A 57 6.25 -49.32 -25.47
N ARG A 58 4.92 -49.55 -25.48
CA ARG A 58 3.98 -48.95 -24.51
C ARG A 58 4.06 -49.61 -23.14
N ARG A 59 4.20 -50.93 -23.06
CA ARG A 59 4.36 -51.64 -21.77
C ARG A 59 5.69 -51.32 -21.09
N ALA A 60 6.78 -51.18 -21.85
CA ALA A 60 8.09 -50.78 -21.32
C ALA A 60 8.12 -49.34 -20.77
N ARG A 61 7.24 -48.45 -21.26
CA ARG A 61 7.09 -47.07 -20.74
C ARG A 61 6.12 -46.95 -19.56
N GLN A 62 5.29 -47.96 -19.31
CA GLN A 62 4.42 -48.04 -18.13
C GLN A 62 5.11 -48.79 -16.98
N GLY A 63 6.44 -48.68 -16.89
CA GLY A 63 7.17 -48.99 -15.67
C GLY A 63 6.65 -48.08 -14.55
N THR A 64 6.15 -48.72 -13.50
CA THR A 64 5.81 -48.14 -12.20
C THR A 64 6.73 -46.98 -11.84
N LEU A 65 6.16 -45.78 -11.73
CA LEU A 65 6.82 -44.69 -11.00
C LEU A 65 7.16 -45.25 -9.60
N PRO A 66 8.43 -45.24 -9.17
CA PRO A 66 8.77 -45.70 -7.83
C PRO A 66 7.99 -44.83 -6.84
N LEU A 67 7.29 -45.45 -5.90
CA LEU A 67 6.46 -44.79 -4.87
C LEU A 67 7.24 -43.66 -4.15
N ASP A 68 8.57 -43.79 -4.08
CA ASP A 68 9.49 -42.81 -3.53
C ASP A 68 9.50 -41.47 -4.27
N GLN A 69 9.29 -41.47 -5.59
CA GLN A 69 9.27 -40.26 -6.42
C GLN A 69 7.94 -39.50 -6.29
N GLU A 70 6.82 -40.20 -6.08
CA GLU A 70 5.54 -39.55 -5.75
C GLU A 70 5.55 -38.91 -4.35
N MET A 71 6.20 -39.55 -3.37
CA MET A 71 6.37 -38.96 -2.04
C MET A 71 7.26 -37.71 -2.07
N GLN A 72 8.31 -37.69 -2.91
CA GLN A 72 9.17 -36.49 -3.09
C GLN A 72 8.41 -35.33 -3.79
N LEU A 73 7.57 -35.62 -4.77
CA LEU A 73 6.73 -34.58 -5.43
C LEU A 73 5.63 -34.02 -4.51
N ARG A 74 5.21 -34.78 -3.49
CA ARG A 74 4.30 -34.31 -2.44
C ARG A 74 5.00 -33.48 -1.35
N GLY A 75 6.26 -33.80 -1.04
CA GLY A 75 7.07 -33.05 -0.08
C GLY A 75 7.51 -31.65 -0.55
N VAL A 76 7.60 -31.44 -1.87
CA VAL A 76 8.00 -30.15 -2.47
C VAL A 76 6.83 -29.16 -2.60
N GLN A 77 5.57 -29.63 -2.58
CA GLN A 77 4.40 -28.77 -2.75
C GLN A 77 3.92 -28.05 -1.47
N THR A 78 4.35 -28.49 -0.28
CA THR A 78 3.87 -27.91 0.99
C THR A 78 4.67 -26.69 1.46
N ASN A 79 5.89 -26.50 0.97
CA ASN A 79 6.76 -25.39 1.36
C ASN A 79 6.72 -24.22 0.35
N ASN A 80 6.70 -24.49 -0.95
CA ASN A 80 6.68 -23.43 -1.99
C ASN A 80 5.35 -22.65 -2.04
N GLY A 81 4.21 -23.27 -1.67
CA GLY A 81 2.91 -22.60 -1.70
C GLY A 81 2.76 -21.49 -0.65
N LYS A 82 3.39 -21.65 0.53
CA LYS A 82 3.36 -20.64 1.60
C LYS A 82 4.26 -19.46 1.27
N GLU A 83 5.45 -19.72 0.71
CA GLU A 83 6.37 -18.67 0.29
C GLU A 83 5.83 -17.87 -0.90
N ALA A 84 5.25 -18.52 -1.91
CA ALA A 84 4.61 -17.81 -3.03
C ALA A 84 3.41 -16.97 -2.56
N SER A 85 2.58 -17.51 -1.65
CA SER A 85 1.44 -16.79 -1.07
C SER A 85 1.88 -15.57 -0.25
N ASN A 86 2.93 -15.71 0.57
CA ASN A 86 3.50 -14.61 1.35
C ASN A 86 4.12 -13.52 0.45
N ASN A 87 4.81 -13.89 -0.63
CA ASN A 87 5.36 -12.91 -1.56
C ASN A 87 4.25 -12.13 -2.31
N LEU A 88 3.16 -12.80 -2.68
CA LEU A 88 2.00 -12.14 -3.30
C LEU A 88 1.29 -11.18 -2.34
N SER A 89 1.17 -11.54 -1.06
CA SER A 89 0.57 -10.67 -0.03
C SER A 89 1.44 -9.45 0.26
N HIS A 90 2.77 -9.62 0.35
CA HIS A 90 3.70 -8.51 0.50
C HIS A 90 3.63 -7.53 -0.66
N ARG A 91 3.63 -8.03 -1.91
CA ARG A 91 3.50 -7.17 -3.09
C ARG A 91 2.17 -6.40 -3.11
N ALA A 92 1.08 -7.04 -2.70
CA ALA A 92 -0.23 -6.38 -2.61
C ALA A 92 -0.25 -5.27 -1.56
N ILE A 93 0.43 -5.46 -0.41
CA ILE A 93 0.57 -4.43 0.63
C ILE A 93 1.39 -3.26 0.10
N VAL A 94 2.54 -3.52 -0.53
CA VAL A 94 3.38 -2.45 -1.10
C VAL A 94 2.61 -1.64 -2.14
N ALA A 95 1.94 -2.29 -3.09
CA ALA A 95 1.12 -1.62 -4.09
C ALA A 95 -0.02 -0.80 -3.48
N GLN A 96 -0.61 -1.26 -2.36
CA GLN A 96 -1.64 -0.50 -1.66
C GLN A 96 -1.07 0.73 -0.95
N VAL A 97 0.12 0.62 -0.36
CA VAL A 97 0.81 1.76 0.25
C VAL A 97 1.14 2.79 -0.81
N GLU A 98 1.73 2.39 -1.94
CA GLU A 98 2.01 3.28 -3.08
C GLU A 98 0.74 4.00 -3.54
N GLN A 99 -0.33 3.25 -3.81
CA GLN A 99 -1.61 3.83 -4.22
C GLN A 99 -2.15 4.83 -3.19
N ASP A 100 -1.95 4.58 -1.91
CA ASP A 100 -2.43 5.45 -0.84
C ASP A 100 -1.62 6.73 -0.72
N PHE A 101 -0.30 6.65 -0.88
CA PHE A 101 0.57 7.84 -0.95
C PHE A 101 0.20 8.70 -2.16
N ASP A 102 0.07 8.10 -3.34
CA ASP A 102 -0.28 8.83 -4.56
C ASP A 102 -1.65 9.49 -4.44
N ARG A 103 -2.64 8.74 -3.98
CA ARG A 103 -4.00 9.25 -3.90
C ARG A 103 -4.14 10.36 -2.85
N ILE A 104 -3.45 10.26 -1.71
CA ILE A 104 -3.44 11.33 -0.72
C ILE A 104 -2.86 12.61 -1.34
N GLN A 105 -1.78 12.54 -2.11
CA GLN A 105 -1.18 13.71 -2.75
C GLN A 105 -2.13 14.35 -3.77
N VAL A 106 -2.77 13.55 -4.63
CA VAL A 106 -3.75 14.06 -5.61
C VAL A 106 -4.91 14.78 -4.93
N VAL A 107 -5.51 14.18 -3.90
CA VAL A 107 -6.63 14.80 -3.17
C VAL A 107 -6.16 16.01 -2.36
N ASN A 108 -4.92 16.00 -1.87
CA ASN A 108 -4.32 17.13 -1.17
C ASN A 108 -4.16 18.36 -2.08
N ASP A 109 -3.79 18.14 -3.34
CA ASP A 109 -3.71 19.23 -4.33
C ASP A 109 -5.11 19.80 -4.65
N GLU A 110 -6.14 18.96 -4.69
CA GLU A 110 -7.54 19.40 -4.81
C GLU A 110 -7.96 20.25 -3.61
N ILE A 111 -7.60 19.84 -2.39
CA ILE A 111 -7.83 20.61 -1.15
C ILE A 111 -7.13 21.96 -1.20
N LYS A 112 -5.85 21.99 -1.59
CA LYS A 112 -5.10 23.24 -1.73
C LYS A 112 -5.79 24.18 -2.70
N ARG A 113 -6.18 23.67 -3.89
CA ARG A 113 -6.92 24.45 -4.89
C ARG A 113 -8.21 25.03 -4.31
N ALA A 114 -9.01 24.20 -3.63
CA ALA A 114 -10.24 24.65 -2.98
C ALA A 114 -10.00 25.71 -1.91
N ALA A 115 -8.95 25.58 -1.08
CA ALA A 115 -8.60 26.55 -0.04
C ALA A 115 -8.10 27.88 -0.61
N THR A 116 -7.41 27.86 -1.76
CA THR A 116 -6.89 29.07 -2.41
C THR A 116 -7.87 29.74 -3.37
N ALA A 117 -8.97 29.08 -3.72
CA ALA A 117 -9.98 29.65 -4.58
C ALA A 117 -10.64 30.87 -3.92
N ASN A 118 -10.94 31.90 -4.71
CA ASN A 118 -11.70 33.07 -4.27
C ASN A 118 -13.23 32.81 -4.29
N ALA A 119 -13.65 31.59 -4.63
CA ALA A 119 -15.04 31.16 -4.60
C ALA A 119 -15.38 30.53 -3.24
N GLY A 120 -16.66 30.57 -2.85
CA GLY A 120 -17.14 29.85 -1.67
C GLY A 120 -16.90 28.34 -1.77
N PHE A 121 -16.89 27.67 -0.62
CA PHE A 121 -16.64 26.23 -0.56
C PHE A 121 -17.81 25.38 -1.07
N ASN A 122 -17.51 24.40 -1.93
CA ASN A 122 -18.42 23.28 -2.15
C ASN A 122 -18.24 22.26 -1.01
N TYR A 123 -19.07 22.38 0.02
CA TYR A 123 -18.98 21.55 1.23
C TYR A 123 -19.26 20.06 0.99
N LYS A 124 -20.04 19.72 -0.03
CA LYS A 124 -20.22 18.32 -0.44
C LYS A 124 -18.90 17.73 -0.93
N ASN A 125 -18.21 18.41 -1.83
CA ASN A 125 -16.91 17.97 -2.34
C ASN A 125 -15.85 17.93 -1.22
N LEU A 126 -15.82 18.94 -0.33
CA LEU A 126 -14.92 18.94 0.83
C LEU A 126 -15.14 17.72 1.73
N THR A 127 -16.40 17.34 1.95
CA THR A 127 -16.76 16.15 2.75
C THR A 127 -16.17 14.88 2.13
N GLU A 128 -16.31 14.72 0.82
CA GLU A 128 -15.80 13.56 0.08
C GLU A 128 -14.26 13.50 0.09
N MET A 129 -13.59 14.61 -0.24
CA MET A 129 -12.12 14.69 -0.26
C MET A 129 -11.50 14.39 1.11
N THR A 130 -12.05 14.99 2.18
CA THR A 130 -11.54 14.78 3.55
C THR A 130 -11.84 13.39 4.09
N ALA A 131 -12.96 12.78 3.68
CA ALA A 131 -13.24 11.38 3.98
C ALA A 131 -12.23 10.44 3.31
N GLU A 132 -11.85 10.72 2.05
CA GLU A 132 -10.88 9.93 1.32
C GLU A 132 -9.48 10.01 1.96
N ILE A 133 -8.99 11.22 2.27
CA ILE A 133 -7.72 11.41 2.98
C ILE A 133 -7.71 10.62 4.29
N ARG A 134 -8.76 10.77 5.12
CA ARG A 134 -8.85 10.07 6.40
C ARG A 134 -8.78 8.56 6.25
N LYS A 135 -9.48 8.00 5.25
CA LYS A 135 -9.51 6.56 4.97
C LYS A 135 -8.11 6.04 4.61
N ARG A 136 -7.43 6.72 3.68
CA ARG A 136 -6.09 6.35 3.20
C ARG A 136 -5.05 6.51 4.31
N ALA A 137 -5.08 7.62 5.04
CA ALA A 137 -4.17 7.90 6.15
C ALA A 137 -4.28 6.85 7.28
N LYS A 138 -5.51 6.43 7.63
CA LYS A 138 -5.73 5.35 8.60
C LYS A 138 -5.12 4.03 8.14
N ARG A 139 -5.21 3.71 6.86
CA ARG A 139 -4.63 2.47 6.33
C ARG A 139 -3.11 2.53 6.30
N LEU A 140 -2.54 3.65 5.85
CA LEU A 140 -1.09 3.89 5.95
C LEU A 140 -0.61 3.73 7.40
N LYS A 141 -1.33 4.29 8.38
CA LYS A 141 -0.98 4.14 9.80
C LYS A 141 -0.93 2.68 10.24
N GLY A 142 -1.91 1.87 9.82
CA GLY A 142 -1.97 0.45 10.16
C GLY A 142 -0.95 -0.43 9.45
N VAL A 143 -0.38 0.02 8.32
CA VAL A 143 0.57 -0.76 7.52
C VAL A 143 2.03 -0.35 7.81
N LEU A 144 2.29 0.93 8.03
CA LEU A 144 3.66 1.45 8.16
C LEU A 144 4.32 1.14 9.51
N ASN A 145 3.55 0.76 10.54
CA ASN A 145 4.05 0.42 11.89
C ASN A 145 5.10 1.42 12.42
N LEU A 146 4.82 2.72 12.23
CA LEU A 146 5.70 3.80 12.67
C LEU A 146 5.86 3.77 14.20
N PRO A 147 7.02 4.20 14.74
CA PRO A 147 7.18 4.34 16.18
C PRO A 147 6.12 5.32 16.74
N PRO A 148 5.81 5.21 18.04
CA PRO A 148 4.88 6.14 18.67
C PRO A 148 5.38 7.59 18.49
N PRO A 149 4.46 8.56 18.33
CA PRO A 149 4.84 9.96 18.24
C PRO A 149 5.50 10.40 19.55
N ASP A 150 6.51 11.28 19.49
CA ASP A 150 7.07 11.83 20.73
C ASP A 150 5.99 12.66 21.44
N GLU A 151 5.88 12.50 22.76
CA GLU A 151 4.89 13.17 23.63
C GLU A 151 5.03 14.70 23.68
N SER A 152 6.06 15.26 23.04
CA SER A 152 6.54 16.61 23.28
C SER A 152 5.63 17.74 22.75
N GLU A 153 4.55 17.47 22.03
CA GLU A 153 3.68 18.53 21.47
C GLU A 153 2.19 18.15 21.39
N ALA A 154 1.64 17.51 22.41
CA ALA A 154 0.21 17.14 22.49
C ALA A 154 -0.76 18.34 22.72
N ASN A 155 -0.40 19.55 22.29
CA ASN A 155 -1.17 20.78 22.53
C ASN A 155 -1.66 21.46 21.24
N GLN A 156 -2.06 20.67 20.23
CA GLN A 156 -2.92 21.24 19.20
C GLN A 156 -4.34 21.34 19.77
N LYS A 157 -4.79 22.59 20.00
CA LYS A 157 -6.14 22.91 20.44
C LYS A 157 -7.13 22.14 19.54
N LYS A 158 -7.92 21.24 20.13
CA LYS A 158 -8.96 20.53 19.38
C LYS A 158 -9.88 21.56 18.73
N LEU A 159 -9.83 21.62 17.40
CA LEU A 159 -10.72 22.46 16.61
C LEU A 159 -12.10 21.81 16.58
N ASP A 160 -12.83 21.82 17.69
CA ASP A 160 -14.13 21.12 17.75
C ASP A 160 -15.19 21.78 16.86
N GLN A 161 -15.05 23.08 16.58
CA GLN A 161 -15.90 23.82 15.66
C GLN A 161 -15.04 24.66 14.72
N ILE A 162 -15.30 24.51 13.42
CA ILE A 162 -14.69 25.30 12.35
C ILE A 162 -15.81 26.11 11.71
N THR A 163 -15.67 27.44 11.73
CA THR A 163 -16.57 28.39 11.05
C THR A 163 -16.32 28.42 9.53
N HIS A 164 -17.14 29.17 8.78
CA HIS A 164 -16.92 29.34 7.33
C HIS A 164 -15.56 30.01 7.06
N GLU A 165 -15.23 30.99 7.89
CA GLU A 165 -14.02 31.81 7.82
C GLU A 165 -12.77 31.00 8.17
N GLU A 166 -12.86 30.11 9.16
CA GLU A 166 -11.75 29.25 9.59
C GLU A 166 -11.52 28.04 8.68
N MET A 167 -12.51 27.68 7.86
CA MET A 167 -12.42 26.50 6.97
C MET A 167 -11.19 26.57 6.05
N LYS A 168 -10.91 27.75 5.49
CA LYS A 168 -9.72 27.97 4.66
C LYS A 168 -8.43 27.65 5.41
N ALA A 169 -8.29 28.21 6.60
CA ALA A 169 -7.10 28.00 7.43
C ALA A 169 -6.94 26.52 7.80
N ALA A 170 -8.03 25.85 8.19
CA ALA A 170 -8.00 24.43 8.52
C ALA A 170 -7.57 23.54 7.33
N LEU A 171 -8.04 23.84 6.11
CA LEU A 171 -7.62 23.12 4.90
C LEU A 171 -6.14 23.32 4.58
N LEU A 172 -5.60 24.52 4.79
CA LEU A 172 -4.17 24.79 4.62
C LEU A 172 -3.33 24.04 5.67
N VAL A 173 -3.75 24.02 6.93
CA VAL A 173 -3.08 23.21 7.96
C VAL A 173 -3.10 21.72 7.60
N LEU A 174 -4.23 21.20 7.09
CA LEU A 174 -4.31 19.83 6.61
C LEU A 174 -3.32 19.58 5.46
N HIS A 175 -3.24 20.52 4.51
CA HIS A 175 -2.31 20.44 3.39
C HIS A 175 -0.86 20.36 3.87
N ASP A 176 -0.45 21.26 4.76
CA ASP A 176 0.91 21.32 5.27
C ASP A 176 1.29 20.06 6.04
N ARG A 177 0.35 19.49 6.81
CA ARG A 177 0.55 18.22 7.53
C ARG A 177 0.71 17.04 6.58
N ILE A 178 -0.07 16.99 5.51
CA ILE A 178 0.11 15.96 4.46
C ILE A 178 1.47 16.12 3.80
N MET A 179 1.86 17.34 3.40
CA MET A 179 3.16 17.59 2.77
C MET A 179 4.32 17.23 3.70
N SER A 180 4.20 17.54 4.99
CA SER A 180 5.15 17.20 6.04
C SER A 180 5.33 15.68 6.21
N PHE A 181 4.24 14.92 6.08
CA PHE A 181 4.26 13.46 6.12
C PHE A 181 4.88 12.87 4.85
N VAL A 182 4.40 13.24 3.66
CA VAL A 182 4.85 12.62 2.39
C VAL A 182 6.30 12.98 2.03
N ASN A 183 6.76 14.17 2.44
CA ASN A 183 8.14 14.61 2.24
C ASN A 183 9.08 14.19 3.38
N ASN A 184 8.62 13.35 4.32
CA ASN A 184 9.47 12.88 5.40
C ASN A 184 10.65 12.07 4.82
N PRO A 185 11.92 12.41 5.13
CA PRO A 185 13.08 11.72 4.59
C PRO A 185 13.13 10.22 4.91
N LEU A 186 12.40 9.76 5.95
CA LEU A 186 12.22 8.34 6.24
C LEU A 186 11.77 7.53 5.02
N PHE A 187 10.95 8.13 4.14
CA PHE A 187 10.44 7.47 2.94
C PHE A 187 11.35 7.61 1.73
N GLN A 188 12.46 8.33 1.84
CA GLN A 188 13.38 8.63 0.73
C GLN A 188 14.70 7.87 0.84
N THR A 189 15.15 7.58 2.07
CA THR A 189 16.45 6.92 2.31
C THR A 189 16.26 5.47 2.76
N PRO A 190 16.65 4.48 1.94
CA PRO A 190 16.40 3.06 2.23
C PRO A 190 17.07 2.48 3.48
N ASN A 191 18.02 3.19 4.11
CA ASN A 191 19.01 2.54 4.96
C ASN A 191 19.08 2.99 6.42
N TRP A 192 18.29 3.98 6.87
CA TRP A 192 18.32 4.41 8.27
C TRP A 192 16.92 4.44 8.87
N MET A 193 16.68 3.54 9.81
CA MET A 193 15.54 3.61 10.71
C MET A 193 15.78 4.75 11.71
N ASP A 194 15.55 5.98 11.26
CA ASP A 194 15.61 7.14 12.13
C ASP A 194 14.30 7.21 12.94
N ILE A 195 14.41 6.85 14.22
CA ILE A 195 13.28 6.84 15.17
C ILE A 195 12.61 8.21 15.24
N LYS A 196 13.37 9.31 15.16
CA LYS A 196 12.82 10.67 15.22
C LYS A 196 12.02 11.00 13.96
N LEU A 197 12.54 10.62 12.79
CA LEU A 197 11.80 10.78 11.53
C LEU A 197 10.52 9.92 11.54
N GLY A 198 10.58 8.71 12.08
CA GLY A 198 9.42 7.84 12.29
C GLY A 198 8.39 8.44 13.24
N ALA A 199 8.81 8.95 14.39
CA ALA A 199 7.93 9.56 15.39
C ALA A 199 7.25 10.81 14.81
N LYS A 200 8.00 11.61 14.04
CA LYS A 200 7.45 12.75 13.30
C LYS A 200 6.42 12.31 12.24
N ALA A 201 6.74 11.30 11.42
CA ALA A 201 5.79 10.78 10.43
C ALA A 201 4.51 10.26 11.10
N SER A 202 4.66 9.59 12.25
CA SER A 202 3.55 9.08 13.05
C SER A 202 2.64 10.23 13.53
N ARG A 203 3.25 11.29 14.10
CA ARG A 203 2.52 12.49 14.55
C ARG A 203 1.81 13.21 13.42
N ASP A 204 2.50 13.41 12.30
CA ASP A 204 1.91 14.09 11.13
C ASP A 204 0.71 13.28 10.61
N LEU A 205 0.83 11.95 10.51
CA LEU A 205 -0.25 11.08 10.06
C LEU A 205 -1.44 11.05 11.03
N GLU A 206 -1.20 11.07 12.34
CA GLU A 206 -2.26 11.20 13.35
C GLU A 206 -3.00 12.54 13.22
N THR A 207 -2.26 13.63 13.09
CA THR A 207 -2.83 14.97 12.89
C THR A 207 -3.68 15.01 11.61
N VAL A 208 -3.20 14.40 10.51
CA VAL A 208 -3.97 14.29 9.26
C VAL A 208 -5.27 13.52 9.48
N ILE A 209 -5.25 12.39 10.19
CA ILE A 209 -6.45 11.59 10.48
C ILE A 209 -7.46 12.40 11.31
N GLU A 210 -7.01 13.10 12.34
CA GLU A 210 -7.86 13.90 13.22
C GLU A 210 -8.46 15.09 12.48
N LEU A 211 -7.61 15.93 11.90
CA LEU A 211 -8.01 17.17 11.24
C LEU A 211 -8.92 16.91 10.04
N SER A 212 -8.63 15.90 9.22
CA SER A 212 -9.53 15.50 8.12
C SER A 212 -10.92 15.08 8.62
N GLY A 213 -10.99 14.39 9.76
CA GLY A 213 -12.28 14.03 10.37
C GLY A 213 -13.05 15.23 10.91
N THR A 214 -12.34 16.16 11.53
CA THR A 214 -12.92 17.41 12.04
C THR A 214 -13.44 18.30 10.92
N ILE A 215 -12.65 18.50 9.86
CA ILE A 215 -13.04 19.27 8.69
C ILE A 215 -14.26 18.62 8.02
N ARG A 216 -14.25 17.29 7.84
CA ARG A 216 -15.40 16.57 7.28
C ARG A 216 -16.69 16.85 8.04
N LYS A 217 -16.68 16.67 9.37
CA LYS A 217 -17.86 16.91 10.22
C LYS A 217 -18.35 18.37 10.12
N ASN A 218 -17.43 19.32 10.06
CA ASN A 218 -17.78 20.73 9.94
C ASN A 218 -18.31 21.06 8.53
N ALA A 219 -17.75 20.49 7.47
CA ALA A 219 -18.27 20.63 6.11
C ALA A 219 -19.68 20.05 6.00
N GLU A 220 -19.94 18.86 6.55
CA GLU A 220 -21.28 18.26 6.62
C GLU A 220 -22.28 19.16 7.36
N ARG A 221 -21.84 19.81 8.45
CA ARG A 221 -22.68 20.75 9.23
C ARG A 221 -22.99 22.02 8.43
N LEU A 222 -21.98 22.62 7.80
CA LEU A 222 -22.11 23.86 7.03
C LEU A 222 -22.86 23.66 5.70
N ASN A 223 -22.94 22.42 5.21
CA ASN A 223 -23.73 22.06 4.03
C ASN A 223 -25.23 21.93 4.31
N LYS A 224 -25.64 21.84 5.59
CA LYS A 224 -27.06 21.74 5.93
C LYS A 224 -27.71 23.11 5.78
N PRO A 225 -28.86 23.23 5.09
CA PRO A 225 -29.63 24.46 5.10
C PRO A 225 -29.99 24.81 6.54
N THR A 226 -29.79 26.06 6.94
CA THR A 226 -30.24 26.57 8.23
C THR A 226 -31.76 26.39 8.32
N PRO A 227 -32.29 25.83 9.43
CA PRO A 227 -33.72 25.59 9.59
C PRO A 227 -34.55 26.88 9.58
#